data_AF-A0A224YYK8-F1
#
_entry.id   AF-A0A224YYK8-F1
#
_cell.length_a   1.000
_cell.length_b   1.000
_cell.length_c   1.000
_cell.angle_alpha   90.00
_cell.angle_beta   90.00
_cell.angle_gamma   90.00
#
_symmetry.space_group_name_H-M   'P 1'
#
loop_
_entity.id
_entity.type
_entity.pdbx_description
1 polymer ?
#
loop_
_entity_poly.entity_id
_entity_poly.type
_entity_poly.pdbx_seq_one_letter_code
_entity_poly.pdbx_strand_id
1 'polypeptide(L)'
;MKFLNQFAYDDADFVHDVAPSDEKPTRFDQLLQSKWNDAMTSGHFWYKLDKLDTRILPGKYGFVAQLNTKRANERRKPQHVTSICMPFDGSIFNFTKLKEGEMLFSLKNANKAEGSEKEVLSYRQNIGW
;
A
#
# COMPACT_ATOMS: atom_id res chain seq x y z
N MET A 1 6.31 17.78 8.23
CA MET A 1 5.65 17.54 6.92
C MET A 1 4.17 17.82 7.09
N LYS A 2 3.62 18.81 6.36
CA LYS A 2 2.17 18.99 6.27
C LYS A 2 1.67 17.95 5.27
N PHE A 3 0.87 16.99 5.71
CA PHE A 3 0.24 16.03 4.79
C PHE A 3 -0.78 16.80 3.94
N LEU A 4 -0.47 17.01 2.66
CA LEU A 4 -1.34 17.78 1.77
C LEU A 4 -2.66 17.07 1.45
N ASN A 5 -2.82 15.80 1.79
CA ASN A 5 -4.04 15.03 1.56
C ASN A 5 -4.32 14.10 2.77
N GLN A 6 -5.21 14.51 3.67
CA GLN A 6 -5.70 13.67 4.77
C GLN A 6 -7.16 13.30 4.50
N PHE A 7 -7.45 12.01 4.51
CA PHE A 7 -8.80 11.45 4.39
C PHE A 7 -9.35 11.14 5.77
N ALA A 8 -10.39 11.87 6.16
CA ALA A 8 -11.11 11.61 7.40
C ALA A 8 -12.20 10.57 7.14
N TYR A 9 -11.98 9.33 7.60
CA TYR A 9 -12.92 8.23 7.43
C TYR A 9 -13.85 8.11 8.62
N ASP A 10 -15.08 7.68 8.36
CA ASP A 10 -16.08 7.30 9.35
C ASP A 10 -16.74 5.96 8.94
N ASP A 11 -17.80 5.57 9.65
CA ASP A 11 -18.46 4.27 9.45
C ASP A 11 -19.11 4.15 8.06
N ALA A 12 -19.39 5.26 7.35
CA ALA A 12 -19.94 5.22 6.00
C ALA A 12 -18.89 4.84 4.93
N ASP A 13 -17.60 4.93 5.25
CA ASP A 13 -16.51 4.49 4.39
C ASP A 13 -16.14 3.00 4.62
N PHE A 14 -16.79 2.32 5.56
CA PHE A 14 -16.56 0.89 5.81
C PHE A 14 -17.43 0.01 4.91
N VAL A 15 -16.76 -0.92 4.24
CA VAL A 15 -17.39 -1.99 3.47
C VAL A 15 -17.26 -3.28 4.27
N HIS A 16 -18.36 -3.73 4.86
CA HIS A 16 -18.39 -4.95 5.69
C HIS A 16 -18.73 -6.20 4.89
N ASP A 17 -19.36 -6.04 3.72
CA ASP A 17 -19.62 -7.14 2.81
C ASP A 17 -18.46 -7.30 1.83
N VAL A 18 -17.85 -8.48 1.83
CA VAL A 18 -16.73 -8.82 0.93
C VAL A 18 -17.21 -9.55 -0.31
N ALA A 19 -18.52 -9.83 -0.41
CA ALA A 19 -19.11 -10.39 -1.60
C ALA A 19 -19.00 -9.39 -2.76
N PRO A 20 -18.77 -9.87 -4.00
CA PRO A 20 -18.89 -9.01 -5.17
C PRO A 20 -20.29 -8.39 -5.23
N SER A 21 -20.34 -7.08 -5.14
CA SER A 21 -21.58 -6.30 -5.19
C SER A 21 -21.45 -5.21 -6.26
N ASP A 22 -22.55 -4.88 -6.92
CA ASP A 22 -22.66 -3.75 -7.84
C ASP A 22 -22.89 -2.42 -7.09
N GLU A 23 -22.67 -2.42 -5.77
CA GLU A 23 -22.72 -1.22 -4.95
C GLU A 23 -21.76 -0.14 -5.44
N LYS A 24 -22.20 1.11 -5.29
CA LYS A 24 -21.39 2.25 -5.70
C LYS A 24 -20.14 2.33 -4.82
N PRO A 25 -18.94 2.56 -5.41
CA PRO A 25 -17.72 2.74 -4.64
C PRO A 25 -17.88 3.84 -3.58
N THR A 26 -17.37 3.59 -2.37
CA THR A 26 -17.37 4.56 -1.27
C THR A 26 -16.52 5.79 -1.62
N ARG A 27 -16.63 6.85 -0.82
CA ARG A 27 -15.77 8.04 -0.99
C ARG A 27 -14.28 7.66 -0.83
N PHE A 28 -13.98 6.75 0.10
CA PHE A 28 -12.65 6.17 0.24
C PHE A 28 -12.18 5.47 -1.05
N ASP A 29 -13.00 4.58 -1.61
CA ASP A 29 -12.65 3.83 -2.83
C ASP A 29 -12.38 4.76 -4.01
N GLN A 30 -13.22 5.79 -4.18
CA GLN A 30 -13.07 6.78 -5.24
C GLN A 30 -11.76 7.56 -5.10
N LEU A 31 -11.44 8.03 -3.89
CA LEU A 31 -10.19 8.74 -3.62
C LEU A 31 -8.98 7.83 -3.83
N LEU A 32 -9.05 6.59 -3.35
CA LEU A 32 -7.98 5.61 -3.50
C LEU A 32 -7.68 5.33 -4.98
N GLN A 33 -8.71 5.04 -5.77
CA GLN A 33 -8.57 4.79 -7.20
C GLN A 33 -8.00 6.00 -7.94
N SER A 34 -8.49 7.21 -7.65
CA SER A 34 -7.98 8.44 -8.26
C SER A 34 -6.50 8.66 -7.94
N LYS A 35 -6.12 8.62 -6.65
CA LYS A 35 -4.73 8.85 -6.23
C LYS A 35 -3.78 7.77 -6.72
N TRP A 36 -4.24 6.52 -6.76
CA TRP A 36 -3.50 5.41 -7.33
C TRP A 36 -3.21 5.63 -8.83
N ASN A 37 -4.23 6.04 -9.59
CA ASN A 37 -4.08 6.32 -11.02
C ASN A 37 -3.14 7.51 -11.29
N ASP A 38 -3.21 8.55 -10.47
CA ASP A 38 -2.27 9.68 -10.53
C ASP A 38 -0.84 9.18 -10.30
N ALA A 39 -0.59 8.41 -9.23
CA ALA A 39 0.73 7.87 -8.91
C ALA A 39 1.27 6.91 -9.98
N MET A 40 0.41 6.09 -10.58
CA MET A 40 0.74 5.24 -11.74
C MET A 40 1.14 6.08 -12.96
N THR A 41 0.42 7.16 -13.23
CA THR A 41 0.68 8.05 -14.37
C THR A 41 1.98 8.83 -14.17
N SER A 42 2.24 9.28 -12.94
CA SER A 42 3.46 9.98 -12.54
C SER A 42 4.69 9.07 -12.38
N GLY A 43 4.54 7.76 -12.54
CA GLY A 43 5.67 6.81 -12.53
C GLY A 43 6.29 6.60 -11.15
N HIS A 44 5.50 6.77 -10.07
CA HIS A 44 5.99 6.55 -8.71
C HIS A 44 6.11 5.06 -8.36
N PHE A 45 5.44 4.17 -9.10
CA PHE A 45 5.57 2.73 -8.92
C PHE A 45 6.71 2.15 -9.76
N TRP A 46 7.43 1.19 -9.19
CA TRP A 46 8.62 0.57 -9.79
C TRP A 46 8.36 -0.07 -11.15
N TYR A 47 7.19 -0.67 -11.34
CA TYR A 47 6.78 -1.23 -12.61
C TYR A 47 5.27 -1.18 -12.81
N LYS A 48 4.86 -1.09 -14.07
CA LYS A 48 3.45 -1.15 -14.48
C LYS A 48 3.09 -2.60 -14.77
N LEU A 49 2.09 -3.10 -14.04
CA LEU A 49 1.47 -4.39 -14.30
C LEU A 49 0.37 -4.18 -15.34
N ASP A 50 0.72 -4.40 -16.61
CA ASP A 50 -0.24 -4.34 -17.71
C ASP A 50 -1.18 -5.56 -17.66
N LYS A 51 -2.07 -5.66 -18.65
CA LYS A 51 -2.99 -6.80 -18.79
C LYS A 51 -2.19 -8.11 -18.78
N LEU A 52 -2.41 -8.92 -17.74
CA LEU A 52 -1.81 -10.24 -17.61
C LEU A 52 -2.67 -11.29 -18.30
N ASP A 53 -2.02 -12.27 -18.93
CA ASP A 53 -2.70 -13.47 -19.39
C ASP A 53 -3.31 -14.17 -18.18
N THR A 54 -4.64 -14.11 -18.10
CA THR A 54 -5.42 -14.52 -16.95
C THR A 54 -6.36 -15.64 -17.38
N ARG A 55 -6.40 -16.74 -16.62
CA ARG A 55 -7.34 -17.84 -16.84
C ARG A 55 -7.91 -18.35 -15.53
N ILE A 56 -9.14 -18.83 -15.59
CA ILE A 56 -9.75 -19.60 -14.50
C ILE A 56 -9.35 -21.06 -14.66
N LEU A 57 -8.73 -21.63 -13.63
CA LEU A 57 -8.34 -23.03 -13.61
C LEU A 57 -9.58 -23.93 -13.42
N PRO A 58 -9.63 -25.09 -14.08
CA PRO A 58 -10.73 -26.02 -13.90
C PRO A 58 -10.77 -26.56 -12.46
N GLY A 59 -11.98 -26.90 -12.00
CA GLY A 59 -12.21 -27.48 -10.68
C GLY A 59 -13.24 -26.69 -9.86
N LYS A 60 -13.62 -27.25 -8.71
CA LYS A 60 -14.70 -26.73 -7.85
C LYS A 60 -14.52 -25.27 -7.43
N TYR A 61 -13.27 -24.82 -7.28
CA TYR A 61 -12.94 -23.53 -6.66
C TYR A 61 -12.65 -22.41 -7.66
N GLY A 62 -12.52 -22.71 -8.96
CA GLY A 62 -12.32 -21.69 -9.99
C GLY A 62 -11.12 -20.76 -9.75
N PHE A 63 -9.96 -21.32 -9.39
CA PHE A 63 -8.78 -20.50 -9.08
C PHE A 63 -8.36 -19.61 -10.25
N VAL A 64 -8.02 -18.35 -9.98
CA VAL A 64 -7.51 -17.41 -10.98
C VAL A 64 -5.99 -17.59 -11.10
N ALA A 65 -5.52 -17.94 -12.29
CA ALA A 65 -4.10 -17.98 -12.63
C ALA A 65 -3.74 -16.80 -13.53
N GLN A 66 -2.72 -16.02 -13.15
CA GLN A 66 -2.22 -14.89 -13.91
C GLN A 66 -0.73 -15.07 -14.24
N LEU A 67 -0.38 -14.99 -15.52
CA LEU A 67 1.02 -15.05 -15.96
C LEU A 67 1.65 -13.66 -15.93
N ASN A 68 2.57 -13.46 -14.99
CA ASN A 68 3.40 -12.25 -14.91
C ASN A 68 4.83 -12.57 -15.36
N THR A 69 5.10 -12.43 -16.65
CA THR A 69 6.43 -12.66 -17.25
C THR A 69 7.47 -11.63 -16.77
N LYS A 70 7.06 -10.38 -16.55
CA LYS A 70 7.93 -9.30 -16.06
C LYS A 70 8.50 -9.60 -14.67
N ARG A 71 7.78 -10.38 -13.84
CA ARG A 71 8.22 -10.75 -12.48
C ARG A 71 9.60 -11.40 -12.43
N ALA A 72 9.98 -12.17 -13.45
CA ALA A 72 11.29 -12.82 -13.48
C ALA A 72 12.44 -11.80 -13.66
N ASN A 73 12.20 -10.75 -14.45
CA ASN A 73 13.23 -9.78 -14.88
C ASN A 73 13.25 -8.52 -14.02
N GLU A 74 12.09 -8.09 -13.52
CA GLU A 74 11.91 -6.84 -12.76
C GLU A 74 11.92 -7.08 -11.24
N ARG A 75 12.20 -8.32 -10.79
CA ARG A 75 12.36 -8.61 -9.36
C ARG A 75 13.52 -7.80 -8.80
N ARG A 76 13.33 -7.24 -7.60
CA ARG A 76 14.43 -6.64 -6.83
C ARG A 76 15.58 -7.64 -6.73
N LYS A 77 16.81 -7.17 -6.94
CA LYS A 77 18.01 -8.00 -6.74
C LYS A 77 17.99 -8.53 -5.31
N PRO A 78 18.15 -9.85 -5.10
CA PRO A 78 18.31 -10.40 -3.76
C PRO A 78 19.47 -9.68 -3.06
N GLN A 79 19.31 -9.43 -1.77
CA GLN A 79 20.43 -9.00 -0.95
C GLN A 79 21.48 -10.12 -0.93
N HIS A 80 22.75 -9.74 -0.94
CA HIS A 80 23.83 -10.69 -0.76
C HIS A 80 23.89 -11.12 0.71
N VAL A 81 23.33 -12.30 1.00
CA VAL A 81 23.26 -12.85 2.36
C VAL A 81 24.45 -13.76 2.61
N THR A 82 25.31 -13.39 3.55
CA THR A 82 26.53 -14.16 3.91
C THR A 82 26.42 -14.89 5.24
N SER A 83 25.43 -14.54 6.07
CA SER A 83 25.21 -15.09 7.41
C SER A 83 23.71 -15.10 7.72
N ILE A 84 23.28 -16.01 8.59
CA ILE A 84 21.91 -16.01 9.14
C ILE A 84 21.69 -14.77 9.99
N CYS A 85 22.70 -14.36 10.77
CA CYS A 85 22.67 -13.15 11.57
C CYS A 85 23.40 -12.04 10.82
N MET A 86 22.69 -11.35 9.93
CA MET A 86 23.19 -10.14 9.28
C MET A 86 22.82 -8.88 10.06
N PRO A 87 23.73 -7.89 10.18
CA PRO A 87 23.39 -6.59 10.74
C PRO A 87 22.39 -5.86 9.83
N PHE A 88 21.50 -5.07 10.43
CA PHE A 88 20.57 -4.20 9.71
C PHE A 88 21.34 -3.07 9.02
N ASP A 89 21.06 -2.86 7.73
CA ASP A 89 21.58 -1.72 6.97
C ASP A 89 20.43 -0.82 6.53
N GLY A 90 20.25 0.29 7.24
CA GLY A 90 19.23 1.31 6.96
C GLY A 90 19.42 2.07 5.64
N SER A 91 20.49 1.79 4.88
CA SER A 91 20.68 2.29 3.53
C SER A 91 20.05 1.40 2.46
N ILE A 92 19.96 0.08 2.70
CA ILE A 92 19.41 -0.91 1.77
C ILE A 92 17.90 -1.07 1.96
N PHE A 93 17.44 -1.02 3.21
CA PHE A 93 16.04 -1.19 3.55
C PHE A 93 15.63 -0.16 4.60
N ASN A 94 14.73 0.74 4.22
CA ASN A 94 14.34 1.83 5.09
C ASN A 94 12.85 2.16 4.95
N PHE A 95 12.05 1.63 5.88
CA PHE A 95 10.62 1.96 5.98
C PHE A 95 10.34 3.44 6.25
N THR A 96 11.36 4.23 6.64
CA THR A 96 11.22 5.67 6.89
C THR A 96 11.49 6.52 5.64
N LYS A 97 12.03 5.93 4.56
CA LYS A 97 12.33 6.62 3.29
C LYS A 97 11.27 6.34 2.23
N LEU A 98 10.02 6.70 2.52
CA LEU A 98 8.99 6.79 1.49
C LEU A 98 9.16 8.10 0.72
N LYS A 99 9.20 8.05 -0.62
CA LYS A 99 9.26 9.29 -1.41
C LYS A 99 7.92 10.00 -1.31
N GLU A 100 7.93 11.33 -1.34
CA GLU A 100 6.70 12.11 -1.20
C GLU A 100 5.66 11.78 -2.29
N GLY A 101 6.09 11.55 -3.53
CA GLY A 101 5.19 11.13 -4.62
C GLY A 101 4.62 9.71 -4.49
N GLU A 102 5.20 8.86 -3.64
CA GLU A 102 4.66 7.51 -3.36
C GLU A 102 3.56 7.56 -2.28
N MET A 103 3.41 8.70 -1.57
CA MET A 103 2.32 8.90 -0.61
C MET A 103 1.02 9.27 -1.33
N LEU A 104 0.01 8.40 -1.26
CA LEU A 104 -1.29 8.70 -1.84
C LEU A 104 -2.07 9.72 -0.99
N PHE A 105 -2.27 9.41 0.30
CA PHE A 105 -2.92 10.25 1.31
C PHE A 105 -2.77 9.62 2.70
N SER A 106 -3.01 10.39 3.77
CA SER A 106 -3.05 9.89 5.15
C SER A 106 -4.48 9.62 5.60
N LEU A 107 -4.65 8.73 6.57
CA LEU A 107 -5.97 8.39 7.15
C LEU A 107 -6.11 9.02 8.53
N LYS A 108 -7.26 9.62 8.80
CA LYS A 108 -7.68 10.08 10.13
C LYS A 108 -9.05 9.50 10.44
N ASN A 109 -9.19 8.92 11.63
CA ASN A 109 -10.48 8.47 12.10
C ASN A 109 -11.29 9.70 12.54
N ALA A 110 -12.40 9.99 11.86
CA ALA A 110 -13.25 11.13 12.20
C ALA A 110 -13.96 10.95 13.56
N ASN A 111 -14.14 9.70 14.00
CA ASN A 111 -14.79 9.33 15.26
C ASN A 111 -13.82 9.36 16.46
N LYS A 112 -12.51 9.53 16.26
CA LYS A 112 -11.52 9.71 17.34
C LYS A 112 -11.14 11.17 17.51
N ALA A 113 -11.29 11.70 18.73
CA ALA A 113 -10.83 13.03 19.10
C ALA A 113 -9.28 13.16 19.00
N GLU A 114 -8.81 14.35 18.65
CA GLU A 114 -7.41 14.70 18.33
C GLU A 114 -6.37 14.51 19.47
N GLY A 115 -6.78 13.97 20.62
CA GLY A 115 -5.91 13.80 21.79
C GLY A 115 -4.94 12.61 21.76
N SER A 116 -5.09 11.67 20.81
CA SER A 116 -4.31 10.40 20.79
C SER A 116 -3.01 10.45 19.98
N GLU A 117 -2.78 11.48 19.16
CA GLU A 117 -1.55 11.61 18.35
C GLU A 117 -0.29 11.93 19.17
N LYS A 118 -0.47 12.54 20.36
CA LYS A 118 0.66 12.84 21.26
C LYS A 118 1.31 11.57 21.85
N GLU A 119 0.57 10.47 21.93
CA GLU A 119 1.07 9.20 22.45
C GLU A 119 1.97 8.48 21.44
N VAL A 120 1.62 8.49 20.15
CA VAL A 120 2.39 7.79 19.09
C VAL A 120 3.74 8.47 18.81
N LEU A 121 3.81 9.81 18.92
CA LEU A 121 5.08 10.55 18.76
C LEU A 121 6.05 10.30 19.93
N SER A 122 5.54 10.05 21.13
CA SER A 122 6.34 9.64 22.29
C SER A 122 7.02 8.28 22.07
N TYR A 123 6.32 7.31 21.48
CA TYR A 123 6.90 6.00 21.15
C TYR A 123 7.99 6.07 20.07
N ARG A 124 7.88 6.98 19.11
CA ARG A 124 8.89 7.16 18.05
C ARG A 124 10.22 7.73 18.55
N GLN A 125 10.25 8.42 19.68
CA GLN A 125 11.50 8.89 20.30
C GLN A 125 12.20 7.81 21.15
N ASN A 126 11.52 6.71 21.49
CA ASN A 126 12.05 5.67 22.38
C ASN A 126 12.57 4.41 21.66
N ILE A 127 12.38 4.28 20.35
CA ILE A 127 12.98 3.20 19.56
C ILE A 127 14.28 3.75 18.96
N GLY A 128 15.36 3.62 19.72
CA GLY A 128 16.71 3.88 19.25
C GLY A 128 17.06 2.93 18.10
N TRP A 129 16.95 3.46 16.89
CA TRP A 129 17.65 2.98 15.69
C TRP A 129 18.59 4.09 15.23
#